data_AF-A0A068TX02-F1
#
_entry.id   AF-A0A068TX02-F1
#
_cell.length_a   1.000
_cell.length_b   1.000
_cell.length_c   1.000
_cell.angle_alpha   90.00
_cell.angle_beta   90.00
_cell.angle_gamma   90.00
#
_symmetry.space_group_name_H-M   'P 1'
#
loop_
_entity.id
_entity.type
_entity.pdbx_description
1 polymer ?
#
loop_
_entity_poly.entity_id
_entity_poly.type
_entity_poly.pdbx_seq_one_letter_code
_entity_poly.pdbx_strand_id
1 'polypeptide(L)'
;MTKSVLVDVTTNVLCPGQSTCPEAIDLNGLQQTTVGIFKMVVLPVLGQLSDDYGRKPLLLATFSADILPFAVLAINKSKGFVYAFYVLRFVSLIFSQGSIYCIAAAYLADVVDDNKKATGFSWMMGLISASRVLGNVLARFLPGTCFFEACYCNYLRAMRQLMLA
;
A
#
# COMPACT_ATOMS: atom_id res chain seq x y z
N MET A 1 -10.00 24.36 -1.58
CA MET A 1 -9.12 23.20 -1.85
C MET A 1 -9.68 21.99 -1.12
N THR A 2 -10.18 20.98 -1.82
CA THR A 2 -10.57 19.71 -1.16
C THR A 2 -9.29 19.02 -0.66
N LYS A 3 -9.17 18.86 0.66
CA LYS A 3 -8.02 18.20 1.30
C LYS A 3 -8.24 16.69 1.27
N SER A 4 -7.16 15.91 1.17
CA SER A 4 -7.25 14.45 1.28
C SER A 4 -7.63 14.06 2.71
N VAL A 5 -8.59 13.16 2.89
CA VAL A 5 -9.06 12.69 4.21
C VAL A 5 -7.91 12.16 5.06
N LEU A 6 -6.98 11.41 4.46
CA LEU A 6 -5.86 10.82 5.20
C LEU A 6 -4.95 11.90 5.75
N VAL A 7 -4.64 12.90 4.92
CA VAL A 7 -3.84 14.06 5.32
C VAL A 7 -4.58 14.81 6.43
N ASP A 8 -5.87 15.06 6.27
CA ASP A 8 -6.70 15.77 7.24
C ASP A 8 -6.73 15.07 8.62
N VAL A 9 -6.91 13.75 8.65
CA VAL A 9 -6.86 12.94 9.89
C VAL A 9 -5.49 13.03 10.53
N THR A 10 -4.40 12.86 9.77
CA THR A 10 -3.05 12.94 10.33
C THR A 10 -2.70 14.34 10.83
N THR A 11 -3.07 15.39 10.09
CA THR A 11 -2.79 16.79 10.47
C THR A 11 -3.60 17.21 11.69
N ASN A 12 -4.88 16.80 11.78
CA ASN A 12 -5.72 17.11 12.95
C ASN A 12 -5.19 16.48 14.24
N VAL A 13 -4.55 15.31 14.15
CA VAL A 13 -3.97 14.63 15.32
C VAL A 13 -2.58 15.16 15.67
N LEU A 14 -1.73 15.47 14.68
CA LEU A 14 -0.36 15.94 14.89
C LEU A 14 -0.29 17.42 15.29
N CYS A 15 -0.97 18.32 14.56
CA CYS A 15 -1.03 19.74 14.90
C CYS A 15 -2.48 20.23 14.92
N PRO A 16 -3.16 20.21 16.08
CA PRO A 16 -4.53 20.68 16.17
C PRO A 16 -4.60 22.19 15.85
N GLY A 17 -5.46 22.57 14.90
CA GLY A 17 -5.81 23.96 14.63
C GLY A 17 -4.84 24.77 13.75
N GLN A 18 -3.80 24.17 13.17
CA GLN A 18 -2.93 24.85 12.20
C GLN A 18 -3.28 24.47 10.75
N SER A 19 -3.20 25.43 9.84
CA SER A 19 -3.46 25.24 8.41
C SER A 19 -2.38 24.42 7.70
N THR A 20 -1.18 24.33 8.28
CA THR A 20 0.00 23.65 7.75
C THR A 20 0.73 22.92 8.89
N CYS A 21 0.98 21.61 8.73
CA CYS A 21 1.84 20.83 9.63
C CYS A 21 3.17 20.52 8.94
N PRO A 22 4.24 21.29 9.17
CA PRO A 22 5.56 20.98 8.61
C PRO A 22 6.07 19.61 9.06
N GLU A 23 5.79 19.22 10.31
CA GLU A 23 6.20 17.92 10.87
C GLU A 23 5.63 16.72 10.09
N ALA A 24 4.38 16.81 9.63
CA ALA A 24 3.78 15.74 8.83
C ALA A 24 4.42 15.64 7.43
N ILE A 25 4.83 16.77 6.85
CA ILE A 25 5.50 16.81 5.55
C ILE A 25 6.89 16.18 5.66
N ASP A 26 7.66 16.57 6.68
CA ASP A 26 9.00 16.05 6.91
C ASP A 26 8.99 14.55 7.22
N LEU A 27 8.03 14.07 8.03
CA LEU A 27 7.85 12.65 8.30
C LEU A 27 7.58 11.84 7.02
N ASN A 28 6.69 12.32 6.15
CA ASN A 28 6.41 11.64 4.89
C ASN A 28 7.61 11.66 3.93
N GLY A 29 8.34 12.77 3.85
CA GLY A 29 9.55 12.90 3.04
C GLY A 29 10.66 11.96 3.49
N LEU A 30 10.92 11.91 4.81
CA LEU A 30 11.91 11.02 5.40
C LEU A 30 11.54 9.55 5.20
N GLN A 31 10.26 9.22 5.39
CA GLN A 31 9.76 7.86 5.19
C GLN A 31 10.00 7.39 3.75
N GLN A 32 9.61 8.19 2.75
CA GLN A 32 9.73 7.82 1.35
C GLN A 32 11.19 7.69 0.89
N THR A 33 12.06 8.58 1.38
CA THR A 33 13.51 8.52 1.08
C THR A 33 14.13 7.26 1.65
N THR A 34 13.83 6.97 2.92
CA THR A 34 14.35 5.78 3.61
C THR A 34 13.81 4.50 2.96
N VAL A 35 12.50 4.42 2.70
CA VAL A 35 11.89 3.31 1.96
C VAL A 35 12.60 3.07 0.63
N GLY A 36 12.87 4.14 -0.13
CA GLY A 36 13.55 4.06 -1.43
C GLY A 36 14.94 3.40 -1.33
N ILE A 37 15.74 3.77 -0.33
CA ILE A 37 17.07 3.21 -0.10
C ILE A 37 16.98 1.72 0.25
N PHE A 38 16.14 1.36 1.23
CA PHE A 38 16.01 -0.02 1.68
C PHE A 38 15.47 -0.95 0.58
N LYS A 39 14.59 -0.44 -0.28
CA LYS A 39 14.03 -1.20 -1.40
C LYS A 39 15.08 -1.69 -2.40
N MET A 40 16.20 -0.99 -2.58
CA MET A 40 17.26 -1.46 -3.48
C MET A 40 17.81 -2.83 -3.09
N VAL A 41 17.84 -3.14 -1.79
CA VAL A 41 18.31 -4.44 -1.27
C VAL A 41 17.15 -5.40 -1.07
N VAL A 42 16.01 -4.92 -0.59
CA VAL A 42 14.88 -5.77 -0.23
C VAL A 42 14.14 -6.33 -1.45
N LEU A 43 14.03 -5.56 -2.55
CA LEU A 43 13.39 -6.02 -3.79
C LEU A 43 14.05 -7.27 -4.41
N PRO A 44 15.39 -7.31 -4.63
CA PRO A 44 16.02 -8.51 -5.19
C PRO A 44 15.93 -9.71 -4.24
N VAL A 45 16.04 -9.51 -2.93
CA VAL A 45 15.90 -10.58 -1.93
C VAL A 45 14.49 -11.17 -1.95
N LEU A 46 13.46 -10.33 -1.98
CA LEU A 46 12.06 -10.77 -2.11
C LEU A 46 11.80 -11.43 -3.46
N GLY A 47 12.48 -11.00 -4.53
CA GLY A 47 12.41 -11.65 -5.83
C GLY A 47 12.88 -13.11 -5.75
N GLN A 48 14.07 -13.34 -5.19
CA GLN A 48 14.59 -14.70 -4.98
C GLN A 48 13.67 -15.53 -4.08
N LEU A 49 13.19 -14.95 -2.98
CA LEU A 49 12.25 -15.61 -2.09
C LEU A 49 10.94 -16.00 -2.80
N SER A 50 10.49 -15.18 -3.76
CA SER A 50 9.30 -15.47 -4.58
C SER A 50 9.49 -16.64 -5.51
N ASP A 51 10.72 -16.87 -5.96
CA ASP A 51 11.05 -17.97 -6.85
C ASP A 51 11.11 -19.29 -6.08
N ASP A 52 11.62 -19.28 -4.85
CA ASP A 52 11.72 -20.48 -3.98
C ASP A 52 10.38 -20.88 -3.33
N TYR A 53 9.64 -19.92 -2.76
CA TYR A 53 8.39 -20.18 -2.03
C TYR A 53 7.14 -20.18 -2.94
N GLY A 54 7.33 -19.90 -4.23
CA GLY A 54 6.27 -19.77 -5.22
C GLY A 54 5.68 -18.37 -5.31
N ARG A 55 5.38 -17.95 -6.54
CA ARG A 55 4.98 -16.57 -6.86
C ARG A 55 3.58 -16.19 -6.36
N LYS A 56 2.66 -17.15 -6.33
CA LYS A 56 1.26 -16.94 -5.91
C LYS A 56 1.08 -16.67 -4.41
N PRO A 57 1.65 -17.46 -3.47
CA PRO A 57 1.51 -17.20 -2.03
C PRO A 57 2.21 -15.90 -1.62
N LEU A 58 3.39 -15.60 -2.18
CA LEU A 58 4.11 -14.37 -1.84
C LEU A 58 3.39 -13.10 -2.32
N LEU A 59 2.74 -13.16 -3.50
CA LEU A 59 1.89 -12.07 -3.98
C LEU A 59 0.72 -11.80 -3.02
N LEU A 60 0.03 -12.85 -2.56
CA LEU A 60 -1.07 -12.70 -1.60
C LEU A 60 -0.57 -12.18 -0.24
N ALA A 61 0.57 -12.67 0.24
CA ALA A 61 1.16 -12.22 1.49
C ALA A 61 1.52 -10.73 1.45
N THR A 62 2.18 -10.26 0.39
CA THR A 62 2.55 -8.85 0.22
C THR A 62 1.33 -7.93 0.08
N PHE A 63 0.28 -8.35 -0.64
CA PHE A 63 -0.99 -7.62 -0.66
C PHE A 63 -1.65 -7.54 0.72
N SER A 64 -1.65 -8.63 1.49
CA SER A 64 -2.26 -8.64 2.82
C SER A 64 -1.52 -7.75 3.82
N ALA A 65 -0.19 -7.71 3.74
CA ALA A 65 0.66 -6.87 4.60
C ALA A 65 0.41 -5.37 4.36
N ASP A 66 0.15 -4.95 3.13
CA ASP A 66 -0.09 -3.54 2.78
C ASP A 66 -1.42 -3.00 3.34
N ILE A 67 -2.37 -3.88 3.68
CA ILE A 67 -3.66 -3.50 4.27
C ILE A 67 -3.54 -3.22 5.79
N LEU A 68 -2.55 -3.83 6.47
CA LEU A 68 -2.37 -3.74 7.93
C LEU A 68 -2.30 -2.31 8.48
N PRO A 69 -1.53 -1.36 7.88
CA PRO A 69 -1.44 0.00 8.40
C PRO A 69 -2.80 0.70 8.41
N PHE A 70 -3.60 0.52 7.35
CA PHE A 70 -4.91 1.16 7.24
C PHE A 70 -5.90 0.62 8.28
N ALA A 71 -5.79 -0.65 8.67
CA ALA A 71 -6.58 -1.23 9.74
C ALA A 71 -6.30 -0.58 11.10
N VAL A 72 -5.04 -0.29 11.41
CA VAL A 72 -4.66 0.40 12.67
C VAL A 72 -5.26 1.80 12.76
N LEU A 73 -5.31 2.51 11.63
CA LEU A 73 -5.92 3.84 11.57
C LEU A 73 -7.45 3.80 11.74
N ALA A 74 -8.10 2.65 11.44
CA ALA A 74 -9.53 2.47 11.63
C ALA A 74 -9.94 2.27 13.10
N ILE A 75 -9.05 1.71 13.94
CA ILE A 75 -9.36 1.36 15.33
C ILE A 75 -9.46 2.61 16.22
N ASN A 76 -8.44 3.45 16.22
CA ASN A 76 -8.42 4.64 17.07
C ASN A 76 -7.54 5.75 16.48
N LYS A 77 -7.99 7.01 16.60
CA LYS A 77 -7.33 8.21 16.04
C LYS A 77 -6.51 8.98 17.08
N SER A 78 -5.87 8.26 18.01
CA SER A 78 -4.99 8.85 19.02
C SER A 78 -3.58 9.09 18.48
N LYS A 79 -2.82 10.03 19.07
CA LYS A 79 -1.42 10.34 18.67
C LYS A 79 -0.53 9.09 18.64
N GLY A 80 -0.65 8.20 19.63
CA GLY A 80 0.12 6.95 19.68
C GLY A 80 -0.22 5.99 18.52
N PHE A 81 -1.47 5.95 18.09
CA PHE A 81 -1.92 5.13 16.95
C PHE A 81 -1.45 5.71 15.61
N VAL A 82 -1.31 7.03 15.49
CA VAL A 82 -0.75 7.66 14.28
C VAL A 82 0.74 7.32 14.14
N TYR A 83 1.52 7.34 15.23
CA TYR A 83 2.91 6.88 15.18
C TYR A 83 3.01 5.38 14.84
N ALA A 84 2.16 4.54 15.45
CA ALA A 84 2.08 3.12 15.10
C ALA A 84 1.73 2.90 13.62
N PHE A 85 0.80 3.69 13.08
CA PHE A 85 0.48 3.71 11.65
C PHE A 85 1.69 4.05 10.79
N TYR A 86 2.47 5.08 11.13
CA TYR A 86 3.67 5.46 10.38
C TYR A 86 4.73 4.35 10.37
N VAL A 87 4.96 3.69 11.52
CA VAL A 87 5.90 2.57 11.63
C VAL A 87 5.45 1.36 10.80
N LEU A 88 4.19 0.94 10.95
CA LEU A 88 3.64 -0.18 10.18
C LEU A 88 3.62 0.11 8.68
N ARG A 89 3.28 1.35 8.31
CA ARG A 89 3.30 1.80 6.93
C ARG A 89 4.73 1.80 6.38
N PHE A 90 5.72 2.20 7.16
CA PHE A 90 7.13 2.16 6.73
C PHE A 90 7.57 0.73 6.41
N VAL A 91 7.31 -0.21 7.32
CA VAL A 91 7.61 -1.64 7.08
C VAL A 91 6.86 -2.14 5.85
N SER A 92 5.55 -1.90 5.78
CA SER A 92 4.72 -2.36 4.65
C SER A 92 5.19 -1.79 3.30
N LEU A 93 5.62 -0.52 3.27
CA LEU A 93 6.15 0.10 2.07
C LEU A 93 7.49 -0.50 1.63
N ILE A 94 8.35 -0.92 2.55
CA ILE A 94 9.61 -1.60 2.22
C ILE A 94 9.34 -2.96 1.57
N PHE A 95 8.42 -3.75 2.15
CA PHE A 95 8.17 -5.12 1.72
C PHE A 95 7.21 -5.22 0.52
N SER A 96 6.15 -4.41 0.48
CA SER A 96 5.07 -4.56 -0.52
C SER A 96 5.21 -3.62 -1.70
N GLN A 97 5.62 -2.36 -1.46
CA GLN A 97 5.67 -1.37 -2.54
C GLN A 97 6.83 -1.70 -3.49
N GLY A 98 6.54 -2.04 -4.75
CA GLY A 98 7.57 -2.45 -5.72
C GLY A 98 7.61 -3.96 -5.89
N SER A 99 7.68 -4.71 -4.79
CA SER A 99 7.73 -6.19 -4.81
C SER A 99 6.50 -6.78 -5.49
N ILE A 100 5.32 -6.24 -5.20
CA ILE A 100 4.06 -6.64 -5.87
C ILE A 100 4.17 -6.50 -7.39
N TYR A 101 4.78 -5.42 -7.90
CA TYR A 101 4.93 -5.22 -9.35
C TYR A 101 5.95 -6.19 -9.93
N CYS A 102 7.08 -6.41 -9.27
CA CYS A 102 8.10 -7.35 -9.73
C CYS A 102 7.58 -8.78 -9.76
N ILE A 103 6.93 -9.24 -8.69
CA ILE A 103 6.37 -10.60 -8.58
C ILE A 103 5.23 -10.79 -9.59
N ALA A 104 4.34 -9.80 -9.75
CA ALA A 104 3.25 -9.87 -10.73
C ALA A 104 3.78 -9.89 -12.17
N ALA A 105 4.78 -9.07 -12.48
CA ALA A 105 5.44 -9.04 -13.78
C ALA A 105 6.12 -10.38 -14.09
N ALA A 106 6.82 -10.95 -13.11
CA ALA A 106 7.47 -12.24 -13.23
C ALA A 106 6.43 -13.37 -13.44
N TYR A 107 5.37 -13.39 -12.62
CA TYR A 107 4.27 -14.34 -12.77
C TYR A 107 3.61 -14.25 -14.15
N LEU A 108 3.38 -13.04 -14.66
CA LEU A 108 2.84 -12.84 -16.01
C LEU A 108 3.80 -13.37 -17.09
N ALA A 109 5.12 -13.21 -16.90
CA ALA A 109 6.12 -13.71 -17.82
C ALA A 109 6.13 -15.24 -17.94
N ASP A 110 5.82 -15.94 -16.84
CA ASP A 110 5.77 -17.41 -16.81
C ASP A 110 4.49 -17.97 -17.43
N VAL A 111 3.38 -17.24 -17.35
CA VAL A 111 2.05 -17.71 -17.78
C VAL A 111 1.72 -17.34 -19.23
N VAL A 112 2.31 -16.25 -19.75
CA VAL A 112 1.98 -15.71 -21.09
C VAL A 112 2.94 -16.23 -22.15
N ASP A 113 2.40 -16.67 -23.29
CA ASP A 113 3.15 -17.08 -24.49
C ASP A 113 4.09 -15.98 -25.00
N ASP A 114 5.28 -16.35 -25.49
CA ASP A 114 6.32 -15.41 -25.97
C ASP A 114 5.79 -14.35 -26.95
N ASN A 115 4.93 -14.77 -27.89
CA ASN A 115 4.35 -13.88 -28.90
C ASN A 115 3.37 -12.83 -28.33
N LYS A 116 2.86 -13.03 -27.12
CA LYS A 116 1.87 -12.14 -26.47
C LYS A 116 2.40 -11.44 -25.22
N LYS A 117 3.67 -11.66 -24.84
CA LYS A 117 4.28 -11.06 -23.64
C LYS A 117 4.18 -9.54 -23.64
N ALA A 118 4.56 -8.90 -24.76
CA ALA A 118 4.50 -7.43 -24.88
C ALA A 118 3.08 -6.88 -24.65
N THR A 119 2.06 -7.53 -25.21
CA THR A 119 0.65 -7.16 -25.01
C THR A 119 0.22 -7.39 -23.57
N GLY A 120 0.59 -8.52 -22.97
CA GLY A 120 0.30 -8.83 -21.58
C GLY A 120 0.86 -7.79 -20.61
N PHE A 121 2.15 -7.45 -20.73
CA PHE A 121 2.79 -6.43 -19.91
C PHE A 121 2.13 -5.05 -20.08
N SER A 122 1.76 -4.70 -21.31
CA SER A 122 1.08 -3.43 -21.60
C SER A 122 -0.29 -3.34 -20.91
N TRP A 123 -1.09 -4.42 -20.95
CA TRP A 123 -2.37 -4.48 -20.25
C TRP A 123 -2.21 -4.41 -18.73
N MET A 124 -1.23 -5.12 -18.17
CA MET A 124 -0.94 -5.08 -16.74
C MET A 124 -0.60 -3.66 -16.28
N MET A 125 0.34 -3.00 -16.98
CA MET A 125 0.76 -1.64 -16.64
C MET A 125 -0.36 -0.61 -16.88
N GLY A 126 -1.16 -0.80 -17.92
CA GLY A 126 -2.35 0.00 -18.20
C GLY A 126 -3.39 -0.10 -17.08
N LEU A 127 -3.69 -1.31 -16.61
CA LEU A 127 -4.62 -1.54 -15.50
C LEU A 127 -4.13 -0.93 -14.19
N ILE A 128 -2.83 -1.10 -13.89
CA ILE A 128 -2.20 -0.47 -12.72
C ILE A 128 -2.34 1.06 -12.80
N SER A 129 -2.03 1.65 -13.95
CA SER A 129 -2.10 3.10 -14.13
C SER A 129 -3.54 3.61 -14.00
N ALA A 130 -4.49 2.93 -14.63
CA ALA A 130 -5.92 3.24 -14.53
C ALA A 130 -6.42 3.14 -13.08
N SER A 131 -6.03 2.09 -12.35
CA SER A 131 -6.39 1.91 -10.93
C SER A 131 -5.86 3.03 -10.05
N ARG A 132 -4.64 3.53 -10.31
CA ARG A 132 -4.07 4.67 -9.58
C ARG A 132 -4.82 5.96 -9.85
N VAL A 133 -5.19 6.23 -11.10
CA VAL A 133 -5.98 7.42 -11.45
C VAL A 133 -7.34 7.34 -10.78
N LEU A 134 -8.03 6.21 -10.92
CA LEU A 134 -9.33 5.97 -10.29
C LEU A 134 -9.26 6.12 -8.77
N GLY A 135 -8.23 5.54 -8.13
CA GLY A 135 -8.01 5.65 -6.69
C GLY A 135 -7.80 7.09 -6.21
N ASN A 136 -7.05 7.90 -6.96
CA ASN A 136 -6.86 9.33 -6.62
C ASN A 136 -8.13 10.14 -6.80
N VAL A 137 -8.90 9.88 -7.86
CA VAL A 137 -10.20 10.51 -8.11
C VAL A 137 -11.17 10.14 -6.97
N LEU A 138 -11.30 8.86 -6.65
CA LEU A 138 -12.15 8.39 -5.55
C LEU A 138 -11.72 8.99 -4.20
N ALA A 139 -10.42 9.07 -3.91
CA ALA A 139 -9.92 9.70 -2.69
C ALA A 139 -10.26 11.20 -2.58
N ARG A 140 -10.61 11.87 -3.69
CA ARG A 140 -11.08 13.26 -3.73
C ARG A 140 -12.55 13.39 -3.37
N PHE A 141 -13.38 12.41 -3.77
CA PHE A 141 -14.84 12.48 -3.72
C PHE A 141 -15.45 11.71 -2.54
N LEU A 142 -14.75 10.74 -1.95
CA LEU A 142 -15.30 9.97 -0.83
C LEU A 142 -15.17 10.74 0.51
N PRO A 143 -16.28 10.92 1.26
CA PRO A 143 -16.23 11.40 2.64
C PRO A 143 -15.54 10.38 3.56
N GLY A 144 -14.75 10.86 4.51
CA GLY A 144 -13.81 10.04 5.27
C GLY A 144 -14.41 8.90 6.09
N THR A 145 -15.70 8.94 6.41
CA THR A 145 -16.41 7.87 7.13
C THR A 145 -16.52 6.59 6.31
N CYS A 146 -16.81 6.71 5.01
CA CYS A 146 -17.00 5.56 4.12
C CYS A 146 -15.68 4.81 3.85
N PHE A 147 -14.55 5.53 3.88
CA PHE A 147 -13.22 4.96 3.63
C PHE A 147 -12.78 4.00 4.75
N PHE A 148 -13.01 4.38 6.01
CA PHE A 148 -12.63 3.56 7.16
C PHE A 148 -13.53 2.34 7.34
N GLU A 149 -14.83 2.47 7.06
CA GLU A 149 -15.79 1.36 7.18
C GLU A 149 -15.55 0.28 6.11
N ALA A 150 -15.27 0.71 4.87
CA ALA A 150 -14.87 -0.20 3.80
C ALA A 150 -13.53 -0.91 4.10
N CYS A 151 -12.58 -0.19 4.70
CA CYS A 151 -11.27 -0.76 5.07
C CYS A 151 -11.40 -1.77 6.21
N TYR A 152 -12.22 -1.49 7.23
CA TYR A 152 -12.53 -2.42 8.32
C TYR A 152 -13.21 -3.70 7.82
N CYS A 153 -14.21 -3.56 6.94
CA CYS A 153 -14.94 -4.70 6.39
C CYS A 153 -14.05 -5.59 5.49
N ASN A 154 -13.16 -4.97 4.70
CA ASN A 154 -12.17 -5.69 3.91
C ASN A 154 -11.08 -6.33 4.78
N TYR A 155 -10.65 -5.69 5.87
CA TYR A 155 -9.70 -6.27 6.81
C TYR A 155 -10.26 -7.51 7.51
N LEU A 156 -11.51 -7.44 7.98
CA LEU A 156 -12.19 -8.58 8.61
C LEU A 156 -12.35 -9.75 7.63
N ARG A 157 -12.63 -9.47 6.35
CA ARG A 157 -12.68 -10.47 5.28
C ARG A 157 -11.31 -11.04 4.93
N ALA A 158 -10.29 -10.19 4.83
CA ALA A 158 -8.91 -10.60 4.54
C ALA A 158 -8.33 -11.48 5.66
N MET A 159 -8.55 -11.11 6.93
CA MET A 159 -8.11 -11.90 8.08
C MET A 159 -8.83 -13.26 8.13
N ARG A 160 -10.12 -13.31 7.74
CA ARG A 160 -10.89 -14.55 7.63
C ARG A 160 -10.40 -15.45 6.48
N GLN A 161 -9.97 -14.86 5.36
CA GLN A 161 -9.38 -15.61 4.24
C GLN A 161 -7.97 -16.12 4.58
N LEU A 162 -7.18 -15.36 5.33
CA LEU A 162 -5.85 -15.78 5.79
C LEU A 162 -5.89 -16.89 6.85
N MET A 163 -6.97 -16.99 7.63
CA MET A 163 -7.19 -18.10 8.58
C MET A 163 -7.74 -19.36 7.92
N LEU A 164 -8.23 -19.29 6.67
CA LEU A 164 -8.84 -20.40 5.93
C LEU A 164 -7.95 -20.95 4.80
N ALA A 165 -6.82 -20.29 4.50
CA ALA A 165 -5.82 -20.70 3.52
C ALA A 165 -4.60 -21.30 4.24
#